data_AF-A0A538TW44-F1
#
_entry.id   AF-A0A538TW44-F1
#
_cell.length_a   1.000
_cell.length_b   1.000
_cell.length_c   1.000
_cell.angle_alpha   90.00
_cell.angle_beta   90.00
_cell.angle_gamma   90.00
#
_symmetry.space_group_name_H-M   'P 1'
#
loop_
_entity.id
_entity.type
_entity.pdbx_description
1 polymer ?
#
loop_
_entity_poly.entity_id
_entity_poly.type
_entity_poly.pdbx_seq_one_letter_code
_entity_poly.pdbx_strand_id
1 'polypeptide(L)'
;MALRRGARSRTAAVRRRSAAQPRSAGEPSPQRGRPEARWGAVGVATVPPSQPRRTRPTRWRTGAPDAAATRIARMSRRPGRMARRSCVSRVHTTNDRVLVQGASDSPGSYLSHYVSPRCLVDPRLLRCPSGAPTRFRGGLACTAAHGGCRGRMSLARFLHVSDLHLGRPFGWLPAERRSERRREQLRILERAVSEAIERGVHAILIPGDLFDQEGVDAETLATVVGSTFAVSGCPPVYIAPGNHDPSSETSHTWNARRLRARGLAWPEHVHVFTEPRWTARALEVPPTVRVWGRCAISSVPSLDRPLSPSLLEPVHAASGNALEVAVFHGSREGECPTGQKVTAPFSDDETRHAPFAYLAVGHCHARSQLQASEGASTGVRMAYAGSAAALDMTEAGAHGALEVRIEFGQRVPHVETEFVPLDSRRVYDLAVDVNGVASADRLDRRLVKALDDAQVSERDLVTVRLVGRLPRGVRYGAPGPEVLGRAYHVRVDLRAVRPDYDLDPYRSAEPRTTEDKFARALLERLDQETDPQQRALVESALYYGLDAFRLREVVPAYEELSQSPEGAP
;
A
#
# COMPACT_ATOMS: atom_id res chain seq x y z
N MET A 1 -72.72 44.30 -18.13
CA MET A 1 -71.34 44.49 -18.65
C MET A 1 -70.80 43.10 -18.98
N ALA A 2 -70.42 42.70 -20.20
CA ALA A 2 -69.87 43.39 -21.39
C ALA A 2 -68.47 43.98 -21.13
N LEU A 3 -67.39 43.70 -21.89
CA LEU A 3 -67.11 42.75 -23.00
C LEU A 3 -65.71 42.09 -22.76
N ARG A 4 -65.32 40.87 -23.19
CA ARG A 4 -65.37 40.11 -24.47
C ARG A 4 -64.22 40.42 -25.47
N ARG A 5 -63.63 39.35 -26.04
CA ARG A 5 -62.61 39.22 -27.13
C ARG A 5 -61.14 39.10 -26.66
N GLY A 6 -60.29 38.19 -27.17
CA GLY A 6 -60.56 36.93 -27.90
C GLY A 6 -59.47 36.48 -28.91
N ALA A 7 -59.19 35.16 -28.96
CA ALA A 7 -58.94 34.30 -30.16
C ALA A 7 -57.99 34.79 -31.29
N ARG A 8 -57.11 33.99 -31.93
CA ARG A 8 -57.09 32.55 -32.31
C ARG A 8 -55.65 32.15 -32.76
N SER A 9 -55.15 30.93 -32.55
CA SER A 9 -55.09 29.77 -33.49
C SER A 9 -54.30 30.01 -34.81
N ARG A 10 -53.55 29.06 -35.42
CA ARG A 10 -53.66 27.57 -35.44
C ARG A 10 -52.43 26.89 -36.12
N THR A 11 -52.29 25.56 -35.94
CA THR A 11 -51.78 24.48 -36.86
C THR A 11 -51.13 24.81 -38.23
N ALA A 12 -50.22 24.01 -38.83
CA ALA A 12 -49.49 22.77 -38.45
C ALA A 12 -48.45 22.42 -39.55
N ALA A 13 -47.67 21.35 -39.40
CA ALA A 13 -46.63 20.92 -40.35
C ALA A 13 -47.12 19.93 -41.44
N VAL A 14 -46.52 19.97 -42.66
CA VAL A 14 -46.46 18.82 -43.61
C VAL A 14 -45.15 18.80 -44.43
N ARG A 15 -44.74 17.57 -44.76
CA ARG A 15 -43.51 17.01 -45.38
C ARG A 15 -43.11 17.43 -46.83
N ARG A 16 -41.77 17.50 -47.02
CA ARG A 16 -40.89 16.83 -48.05
C ARG A 16 -40.89 17.22 -49.55
N ARG A 17 -39.69 16.97 -50.14
CA ARG A 17 -39.25 16.90 -51.56
C ARG A 17 -39.06 18.27 -52.26
N SER A 18 -38.19 18.47 -53.26
CA SER A 18 -36.89 17.89 -53.73
C SER A 18 -36.78 18.04 -55.26
N ALA A 19 -35.97 18.99 -55.77
CA ALA A 19 -35.58 19.07 -57.19
C ALA A 19 -34.26 19.88 -57.35
N ALA A 20 -33.61 19.80 -58.52
CA ALA A 20 -32.19 20.17 -58.72
C ALA A 20 -31.93 21.48 -59.50
N GLN A 21 -30.71 21.99 -59.32
CA GLN A 21 -29.78 22.74 -60.22
C GLN A 21 -30.26 23.39 -61.55
N PRO A 22 -29.51 24.41 -62.00
CA PRO A 22 -28.64 24.17 -63.18
C PRO A 22 -27.21 24.79 -63.10
N ARG A 23 -26.23 24.07 -63.69
CA ARG A 23 -25.16 24.45 -64.68
C ARG A 23 -24.49 25.86 -64.61
N SER A 24 -23.25 26.11 -65.05
CA SER A 24 -22.01 25.37 -65.46
C SER A 24 -20.94 26.46 -65.84
N ALA A 25 -19.70 26.27 -66.30
CA ALA A 25 -18.83 25.14 -66.72
C ALA A 25 -17.33 25.58 -66.60
N GLY A 26 -16.35 24.68 -66.85
CA GLY A 26 -14.92 25.03 -66.99
C GLY A 26 -13.96 23.83 -66.81
N GLU A 27 -13.30 23.41 -67.89
CA GLU A 27 -12.38 22.25 -68.00
C GLU A 27 -11.08 22.67 -68.74
N PRO A 28 -10.00 21.84 -68.93
CA PRO A 28 -9.86 20.39 -68.69
C PRO A 28 -8.58 19.85 -67.97
N SER A 29 -8.69 18.61 -67.45
CA SER A 29 -7.84 17.39 -67.63
C SER A 29 -6.47 17.43 -68.36
N PRO A 30 -5.51 16.45 -68.18
CA PRO A 30 -5.78 15.00 -67.94
C PRO A 30 -4.79 14.11 -67.10
N GLN A 31 -5.32 13.00 -66.53
CA GLN A 31 -4.88 11.55 -66.60
C GLN A 31 -3.39 11.14 -66.37
N ARG A 32 -2.99 9.91 -65.92
CA ARG A 32 -3.63 8.63 -65.48
C ARG A 32 -2.55 7.72 -64.80
N GLY A 33 -2.96 6.68 -64.06
CA GLY A 33 -2.25 5.37 -64.03
C GLY A 33 -1.67 4.85 -62.70
N ARG A 34 -1.89 3.54 -62.44
CA ARG A 34 -1.05 2.63 -61.61
C ARG A 34 -0.33 1.65 -62.56
N PRO A 35 0.77 0.96 -62.18
CA PRO A 35 0.65 -0.38 -61.56
C PRO A 35 1.77 -0.69 -60.53
N GLU A 36 2.05 -1.98 -60.29
CA GLU A 36 2.93 -2.53 -59.25
C GLU A 36 4.32 -2.99 -59.77
N ALA A 37 5.16 -3.50 -58.84
CA ALA A 37 6.15 -4.60 -58.98
C ALA A 37 7.65 -4.29 -58.74
N ARG A 38 8.39 -5.38 -58.50
CA ARG A 38 9.74 -5.51 -57.92
C ARG A 38 10.88 -5.19 -58.91
N TRP A 39 12.09 -4.90 -58.40
CA TRP A 39 13.34 -5.71 -58.47
C TRP A 39 14.58 -4.88 -58.03
N GLY A 40 15.76 -5.49 -57.90
CA GLY A 40 17.04 -4.82 -57.53
C GLY A 40 17.94 -4.48 -58.74
N ALA A 41 19.26 -4.24 -58.62
CA ALA A 41 20.19 -4.31 -57.48
C ALA A 41 21.55 -3.60 -57.77
N VAL A 42 22.45 -3.53 -56.76
CA VAL A 42 23.92 -3.19 -56.82
C VAL A 42 24.25 -1.72 -57.19
N GLY A 43 25.15 -0.98 -56.53
CA GLY A 43 26.05 -1.20 -55.36
C GLY A 43 26.73 0.15 -54.98
N VAL A 44 28.00 0.33 -54.57
CA VAL A 44 29.13 -0.56 -54.22
C VAL A 44 30.12 0.24 -53.32
N ALA A 45 30.48 -0.23 -52.10
CA ALA A 45 31.83 -0.07 -51.47
C ALA A 45 31.92 -0.76 -50.08
N THR A 46 33.13 -1.10 -49.62
CA THR A 46 33.39 -1.94 -48.43
C THR A 46 34.43 -1.34 -47.46
N VAL A 47 34.35 -1.71 -46.16
CA VAL A 47 35.46 -2.08 -45.23
C VAL A 47 34.88 -2.40 -43.81
N PRO A 48 35.44 -3.34 -43.01
CA PRO A 48 34.73 -3.97 -41.88
C PRO A 48 35.17 -3.53 -40.45
N PRO A 49 34.39 -3.86 -39.40
CA PRO A 49 34.75 -3.64 -37.99
C PRO A 49 35.72 -4.69 -37.43
N SER A 50 36.39 -4.39 -36.31
CA SER A 50 37.31 -5.31 -35.62
C SER A 50 37.14 -5.30 -34.08
N GLN A 51 37.66 -6.34 -33.41
CA GLN A 51 37.30 -6.71 -32.03
C GLN A 51 38.16 -6.04 -30.93
N PRO A 52 37.61 -5.81 -29.72
CA PRO A 52 38.41 -5.49 -28.54
C PRO A 52 39.14 -6.72 -27.99
N ARG A 53 40.46 -6.62 -27.75
CA ARG A 53 41.27 -7.68 -27.11
C ARG A 53 41.46 -7.44 -25.62
N ARG A 54 41.48 -8.54 -24.84
CA ARG A 54 41.95 -8.57 -23.44
C ARG A 54 43.48 -8.46 -23.37
N THR A 55 43.97 -7.77 -22.35
CA THR A 55 45.26 -8.07 -21.67
C THR A 55 45.10 -7.97 -20.15
N ARG A 56 46.06 -8.50 -19.39
CA ARG A 56 46.09 -8.58 -17.91
C ARG A 56 47.53 -8.32 -17.41
N PRO A 57 47.84 -8.28 -16.10
CA PRO A 57 48.58 -7.16 -15.52
C PRO A 57 50.06 -7.45 -15.21
N THR A 58 50.80 -6.40 -14.85
CA THR A 58 52.13 -6.44 -14.23
C THR A 58 52.10 -6.03 -12.75
N ARG A 59 53.20 -6.28 -12.03
CA ARG A 59 53.33 -6.24 -10.54
C ARG A 59 54.49 -5.33 -10.11
N TRP A 60 54.78 -5.33 -8.79
CA TRP A 60 55.94 -4.71 -8.09
C TRP A 60 55.83 -3.21 -7.77
N ARG A 61 56.32 -2.69 -6.62
CA ARG A 61 56.48 -3.26 -5.26
C ARG A 61 56.75 -2.12 -4.24
N THR A 62 56.31 -2.30 -2.98
CA THR A 62 56.88 -1.74 -1.71
C THR A 62 57.57 -0.37 -1.69
N GLY A 63 57.03 0.56 -0.89
CA GLY A 63 57.76 1.72 -0.34
C GLY A 63 56.97 2.45 0.75
N ALA A 64 57.59 2.71 1.91
CA ALA A 64 57.13 3.62 2.96
C ALA A 64 58.19 4.74 3.11
N PRO A 65 57.87 5.90 3.74
CA PRO A 65 58.29 6.06 5.14
C PRO A 65 57.42 6.96 6.06
N ASP A 66 57.59 6.73 7.37
CA ASP A 66 57.68 7.64 8.52
C ASP A 66 56.83 8.93 8.68
N ALA A 67 55.86 8.83 9.59
CA ALA A 67 55.77 9.58 10.86
C ALA A 67 56.29 11.03 11.02
N ALA A 68 55.34 11.95 11.25
CA ALA A 68 55.43 13.07 12.23
C ALA A 68 54.00 13.43 12.70
N ALA A 69 53.56 13.23 13.95
CA ALA A 69 54.04 13.75 15.25
C ALA A 69 53.84 15.28 15.43
N THR A 70 52.73 15.72 16.02
CA THR A 70 52.63 17.01 16.76
C THR A 70 51.56 16.99 17.87
N ARG A 71 52.05 17.08 19.11
CA ARG A 71 51.47 17.63 20.35
C ARG A 71 49.96 17.50 20.66
N ILE A 72 49.70 16.65 21.65
CA ILE A 72 48.65 16.86 22.67
C ILE A 72 48.92 18.17 23.43
N ALA A 73 47.88 18.96 23.70
CA ALA A 73 47.92 20.06 24.68
C ALA A 73 47.13 19.68 25.96
N ARG A 74 47.85 19.43 27.07
CA ARG A 74 47.25 19.34 28.41
C ARG A 74 47.28 20.72 29.07
N MET A 75 46.14 21.20 29.54
CA MET A 75 46.08 22.13 30.67
C MET A 75 45.24 21.49 31.78
N SER A 76 45.54 21.82 33.04
CA SER A 76 45.15 20.99 34.18
C SER A 76 44.75 21.78 35.42
N ARG A 77 43.64 21.34 36.04
CA ARG A 77 43.28 21.50 37.46
C ARG A 77 43.20 22.94 38.03
N ARG A 78 42.03 23.28 38.59
CA ARG A 78 41.79 23.11 40.05
C ARG A 78 40.28 23.21 40.41
N PRO A 79 39.84 22.72 41.59
CA PRO A 79 38.42 22.61 41.94
C PRO A 79 37.94 23.58 43.05
N GLY A 80 36.63 23.82 43.09
CA GLY A 80 35.87 24.30 44.27
C GLY A 80 34.55 23.55 44.33
N ARG A 81 34.32 22.67 45.31
CA ARG A 81 33.81 22.91 46.67
C ARG A 81 32.29 23.16 46.76
N MET A 82 31.64 22.22 47.45
CA MET A 82 30.24 22.11 47.85
C MET A 82 29.52 23.42 48.22
N ALA A 83 28.23 23.46 47.88
CA ALA A 83 27.18 23.99 48.75
C ALA A 83 26.04 22.95 48.89
N ARG A 84 25.47 22.84 50.09
CA ARG A 84 24.24 22.06 50.39
C ARG A 84 23.11 23.06 50.73
N ARG A 85 21.88 22.53 50.88
CA ARG A 85 20.60 23.20 51.25
C ARG A 85 19.82 23.70 50.02
N SER A 86 18.49 23.57 49.97
CA SER A 86 17.56 22.90 50.90
C SER A 86 16.24 22.54 50.22
N CYS A 87 15.61 21.45 50.65
CA CYS A 87 14.20 21.18 50.33
C CYS A 87 13.29 22.22 50.97
N VAL A 88 12.22 22.62 50.27
CA VAL A 88 10.99 23.13 50.86
C VAL A 88 9.82 22.39 50.22
N SER A 89 9.42 21.28 50.82
CA SER A 89 8.21 20.54 50.45
C SER A 89 7.01 21.13 51.17
N ARG A 90 5.97 21.54 50.43
CA ARG A 90 4.62 21.67 51.01
C ARG A 90 3.97 20.29 51.03
N VAL A 91 3.63 19.81 52.22
CA VAL A 91 2.85 18.60 52.43
C VAL A 91 1.42 19.00 52.80
N HIS A 92 0.45 18.39 52.12
CA HIS A 92 -0.84 18.08 52.73
C HIS A 92 -1.03 16.57 52.64
N THR A 93 -1.14 15.94 53.81
CA THR A 93 -1.72 14.62 54.03
C THR A 93 -3.21 14.68 53.69
N THR A 94 -3.96 13.63 53.37
CA THR A 94 -4.00 12.20 53.77
C THR A 94 -4.59 11.38 52.59
N ASN A 95 -4.51 10.05 52.47
CA ASN A 95 -4.32 8.98 53.45
C ASN A 95 -3.71 7.70 52.79
N ASP A 96 -2.89 6.96 53.54
CA ASP A 96 -3.00 5.50 53.79
C ASP A 96 -3.46 4.53 52.65
N ARG A 97 -2.71 3.48 52.23
CA ARG A 97 -1.76 2.62 52.99
C ARG A 97 -0.64 1.92 52.19
N VAL A 98 0.56 1.93 52.79
CA VAL A 98 1.55 0.85 52.96
C VAL A 98 2.12 0.09 51.73
N LEU A 99 3.45 0.14 51.61
CA LEU A 99 4.32 -0.66 50.73
C LEU A 99 4.93 -1.88 51.44
N VAL A 100 5.34 -2.89 50.64
CA VAL A 100 6.62 -3.62 50.75
C VAL A 100 7.05 -3.90 49.30
N GLN A 101 7.94 -3.17 48.63
CA GLN A 101 9.35 -2.80 48.89
C GLN A 101 10.34 -3.97 48.71
N GLY A 102 11.16 -3.89 47.65
CA GLY A 102 12.28 -4.77 47.33
C GLY A 102 12.94 -4.31 46.03
N ALA A 103 14.27 -4.19 45.98
CA ALA A 103 14.99 -3.59 44.86
C ALA A 103 16.39 -4.22 44.66
N SER A 104 16.84 -4.30 43.41
CA SER A 104 18.24 -4.58 43.02
C SER A 104 18.47 -4.27 41.53
N ASP A 105 19.70 -3.91 41.17
CA ASP A 105 20.09 -3.50 39.83
C ASP A 105 20.29 -4.66 38.82
N SER A 106 20.46 -4.29 37.54
CA SER A 106 20.85 -5.09 36.37
C SER A 106 22.26 -5.74 36.50
N PRO A 107 22.75 -6.59 35.55
CA PRO A 107 22.13 -7.07 34.29
C PRO A 107 22.20 -8.60 34.06
N GLY A 108 21.55 -9.11 32.99
CA GLY A 108 21.77 -10.49 32.54
C GLY A 108 20.98 -10.88 31.28
N SER A 109 21.66 -11.56 30.34
CA SER A 109 21.05 -12.15 29.14
C SER A 109 20.37 -13.49 29.44
N TYR A 110 19.16 -13.72 28.91
CA TYR A 110 18.52 -15.05 28.97
C TYR A 110 18.06 -15.55 27.60
N LEU A 111 18.64 -16.68 27.19
CA LEU A 111 18.11 -17.57 26.16
C LEU A 111 16.89 -18.31 26.74
N SER A 112 15.75 -18.26 26.05
CA SER A 112 14.57 -19.03 26.44
C SER A 112 14.61 -20.44 25.82
N HIS A 113 14.99 -21.43 26.63
CA HIS A 113 14.78 -22.84 26.27
C HIS A 113 13.35 -23.25 26.61
N TYR A 114 12.57 -23.63 25.59
CA TYR A 114 11.26 -24.24 25.77
C TYR A 114 11.36 -25.57 26.52
N VAL A 115 10.54 -25.75 27.55
CA VAL A 115 10.36 -27.03 28.25
C VAL A 115 8.93 -27.52 28.03
N SER A 116 8.78 -28.72 27.47
CA SER A 116 7.48 -29.36 27.19
C SER A 116 7.14 -30.38 28.28
N PRO A 117 5.94 -30.34 28.89
CA PRO A 117 5.51 -31.36 29.84
C PRO A 117 5.04 -32.64 29.11
N ARG A 118 5.90 -33.66 29.07
CA ARG A 118 5.48 -35.04 28.76
C ARG A 118 5.20 -35.81 30.05
N CYS A 119 3.95 -36.21 30.26
CA CYS A 119 3.63 -37.21 31.29
C CYS A 119 4.20 -38.58 30.86
N LEU A 120 5.00 -39.19 31.73
CA LEU A 120 5.48 -40.56 31.59
C LEU A 120 4.61 -41.50 32.42
N VAL A 121 4.39 -42.72 31.91
CA VAL A 121 3.76 -43.83 32.64
C VAL A 121 4.70 -45.04 32.53
N ASP A 122 5.23 -45.50 33.66
CA ASP A 122 6.17 -46.63 33.73
C ASP A 122 5.41 -47.95 34.01
N PRO A 123 5.56 -49.00 33.18
CA PRO A 123 4.82 -50.26 33.32
C PRO A 123 5.56 -51.34 34.13
N ARG A 124 5.16 -51.56 35.39
CA ARG A 124 5.31 -52.83 36.13
C ARG A 124 4.21 -53.00 37.20
N LEU A 125 3.98 -54.26 37.60
CA LEU A 125 2.94 -54.76 38.53
C LEU A 125 1.51 -54.75 37.89
N LEU A 126 0.65 -55.77 38.04
CA LEU A 126 0.80 -57.11 38.65
C LEU A 126 -0.16 -58.12 37.94
N ARG A 127 -0.09 -59.41 38.32
CA ARG A 127 -0.67 -60.57 37.60
C ARG A 127 -2.21 -60.65 37.59
N CYS A 128 -2.77 -61.30 36.55
CA CYS A 128 -4.12 -61.88 36.56
C CYS A 128 -4.26 -63.06 37.54
N PRO A 129 -5.50 -63.46 37.88
CA PRO A 129 -5.93 -64.80 37.43
C PRO A 129 -7.39 -64.91 36.93
N SER A 130 -7.59 -65.78 35.92
CA SER A 130 -8.76 -66.64 35.59
C SER A 130 -10.21 -66.28 36.00
N GLY A 131 -11.19 -66.55 35.10
CA GLY A 131 -12.43 -67.22 35.53
C GLY A 131 -13.78 -66.97 34.83
N ALA A 132 -13.95 -67.47 33.59
CA ALA A 132 -15.26 -67.84 32.98
C ALA A 132 -16.34 -66.73 32.74
N PRO A 133 -17.39 -66.99 31.91
CA PRO A 133 -18.35 -65.97 31.48
C PRO A 133 -19.79 -66.16 32.00
N THR A 134 -20.50 -65.05 32.25
CA THR A 134 -21.96 -65.05 32.47
C THR A 134 -22.70 -64.27 31.38
N ARG A 135 -23.59 -64.93 30.65
CA ARG A 135 -24.60 -64.27 29.80
C ARG A 135 -25.59 -63.52 30.69
N PHE A 136 -25.96 -62.30 30.30
CA PHE A 136 -27.25 -61.72 30.70
C PHE A 136 -28.00 -61.23 29.45
N ARG A 137 -29.23 -61.71 29.27
CA ARG A 137 -30.22 -61.07 28.40
C ARG A 137 -31.01 -60.10 29.26
N GLY A 138 -31.10 -58.84 28.84
CA GLY A 138 -31.90 -57.81 29.50
C GLY A 138 -32.12 -56.66 28.53
N GLY A 139 -33.18 -56.73 27.74
CA GLY A 139 -33.50 -55.69 26.75
C GLY A 139 -34.22 -54.52 27.41
N LEU A 140 -33.69 -53.31 27.24
CA LEU A 140 -34.43 -52.06 27.45
C LEU A 140 -34.22 -51.19 26.21
N ALA A 141 -35.27 -51.07 25.41
CA ALA A 141 -35.27 -50.21 24.24
C ALA A 141 -35.31 -48.74 24.71
N CYS A 142 -34.14 -48.10 24.77
CA CYS A 142 -34.06 -46.66 24.88
C CYS A 142 -34.60 -46.06 23.57
N THR A 143 -35.87 -45.69 23.57
CA THR A 143 -36.49 -44.95 22.47
C THR A 143 -35.71 -43.66 22.24
N ALA A 144 -35.35 -43.40 20.98
CA ALA A 144 -34.61 -42.21 20.60
C ALA A 144 -35.51 -40.96 20.72
N ALA A 145 -35.65 -40.46 21.95
CA ALA A 145 -36.27 -39.18 22.24
C ALA A 145 -35.62 -38.12 21.33
N HIS A 146 -36.44 -37.41 20.56
CA HIS A 146 -35.96 -36.45 19.58
C HIS A 146 -35.37 -35.23 20.29
N GLY A 147 -34.08 -35.32 20.64
CA GLY A 147 -33.29 -34.19 21.09
C GLY A 147 -33.21 -33.15 19.99
N GLY A 148 -34.09 -32.15 20.05
CA GLY A 148 -34.30 -31.19 18.97
C GLY A 148 -33.00 -30.54 18.54
N CYS A 149 -32.71 -30.58 17.24
CA CYS A 149 -31.51 -30.04 16.65
C CYS A 149 -31.42 -28.52 16.86
N ARG A 150 -30.78 -28.10 17.97
CA ARG A 150 -30.20 -26.76 18.06
C ARG A 150 -29.15 -26.68 16.94
N GLY A 151 -29.47 -25.99 15.86
CA GLY A 151 -28.61 -25.89 14.68
C GLY A 151 -27.20 -25.49 15.09
N ARG A 152 -26.21 -26.32 14.77
CA ARG A 152 -24.81 -26.01 15.05
C ARG A 152 -24.42 -24.77 14.26
N MET A 153 -24.18 -23.68 14.99
CA MET A 153 -23.39 -22.56 14.48
C MET A 153 -21.95 -23.05 14.29
N SER A 154 -21.41 -22.78 13.12
CA SER A 154 -20.01 -23.02 12.75
C SER A 154 -19.33 -21.67 12.56
N LEU A 155 -18.01 -21.63 12.73
CA LEU A 155 -17.21 -20.42 12.59
C LEU A 155 -16.06 -20.70 11.62
N ALA A 156 -15.93 -19.90 10.57
CA ALA A 156 -14.70 -19.79 9.80
C ALA A 156 -13.93 -18.55 10.28
N ARG A 157 -12.60 -18.61 10.21
CA ARG A 157 -11.71 -17.48 10.52
C ARG A 157 -10.60 -17.44 9.49
N PHE A 158 -10.25 -16.25 9.02
CA PHE A 158 -9.18 -16.03 8.07
C PHE A 158 -8.31 -14.85 8.49
N LEU A 159 -7.03 -14.86 8.09
CA LEU A 159 -6.25 -13.63 8.00
C LEU A 159 -6.15 -13.23 6.52
N HIS A 160 -6.81 -12.15 6.14
CA HIS A 160 -6.72 -11.58 4.80
C HIS A 160 -5.64 -10.50 4.79
N VAL A 161 -4.57 -10.72 4.00
CA VAL A 161 -3.44 -9.80 3.83
C VAL A 161 -3.11 -9.68 2.34
N SER A 162 -3.04 -8.47 1.81
CA SER A 162 -2.83 -8.21 0.38
C SER A 162 -1.69 -7.21 0.14
N ASP A 163 -1.30 -7.05 -1.12
CA ASP A 163 -0.49 -5.91 -1.60
C ASP A 163 0.78 -5.73 -0.75
N LEU A 164 1.51 -6.83 -0.57
CA LEU A 164 2.76 -6.91 0.20
C LEU A 164 3.95 -6.35 -0.57
N HIS A 165 3.95 -6.47 -1.91
CA HIS A 165 4.98 -6.03 -2.84
C HIS A 165 6.42 -6.37 -2.39
N LEU A 166 6.66 -7.59 -1.91
CA LEU A 166 7.98 -8.01 -1.43
C LEU A 166 9.06 -7.78 -2.48
N GLY A 167 10.12 -7.08 -2.08
CA GLY A 167 11.24 -6.69 -2.94
C GLY A 167 11.20 -5.24 -3.41
N ARG A 168 10.12 -4.48 -3.13
CA ARG A 168 9.96 -3.07 -3.55
C ARG A 168 11.23 -2.25 -3.27
N PRO A 169 11.73 -1.44 -4.23
CA PRO A 169 13.01 -0.75 -4.06
C PRO A 169 13.00 0.38 -3.02
N PHE A 170 11.82 0.91 -2.67
CA PHE A 170 11.61 2.08 -1.80
C PHE A 170 12.44 3.30 -2.22
N GLY A 171 12.45 3.63 -3.52
CA GLY A 171 13.27 4.71 -4.08
C GLY A 171 13.07 6.09 -3.44
N TRP A 172 11.91 6.34 -2.86
CA TRP A 172 11.57 7.57 -2.13
C TRP A 172 12.24 7.69 -0.74
N LEU A 173 12.84 6.62 -0.20
CA LEU A 173 13.67 6.70 1.00
C LEU A 173 15.13 7.07 0.66
N PRO A 174 15.87 7.69 1.61
CA PRO A 174 17.34 7.72 1.59
C PRO A 174 17.94 6.31 1.43
N ALA A 175 19.03 6.19 0.67
CA ALA A 175 19.56 4.91 0.18
C ALA A 175 19.89 3.90 1.30
N GLU A 176 20.42 4.40 2.41
CA GLU A 176 20.76 3.65 3.62
C GLU A 176 19.52 2.98 4.26
N ARG A 177 18.37 3.67 4.26
CA ARG A 177 17.08 3.23 4.82
C ARG A 177 16.34 2.24 3.91
N ARG A 178 16.63 2.20 2.60
CA ARG A 178 16.00 1.26 1.65
C ARG A 178 16.25 -0.21 2.00
N SER A 179 17.45 -0.52 2.50
CA SER A 179 17.80 -1.91 2.88
C SER A 179 17.07 -2.37 4.14
N GLU A 180 16.87 -1.47 5.10
CA GLU A 180 16.10 -1.72 6.31
C GLU A 180 14.62 -1.93 5.97
N ARG A 181 14.06 -1.06 5.13
CA ARG A 181 12.65 -1.11 4.78
C ARG A 181 12.24 -2.39 4.03
N ARG A 182 13.09 -2.93 3.15
CA ARG A 182 12.84 -4.27 2.55
C ARG A 182 12.86 -5.39 3.58
N ARG A 183 13.78 -5.36 4.57
CA ARG A 183 13.80 -6.34 5.67
C ARG A 183 12.56 -6.24 6.56
N GLU A 184 11.96 -5.06 6.68
CA GLU A 184 10.66 -4.90 7.36
C GLU A 184 9.51 -5.51 6.57
N GLN A 185 9.52 -5.36 5.25
CA GLN A 185 8.51 -5.94 4.37
C GLN A 185 8.40 -7.47 4.55
N LEU A 186 9.54 -8.16 4.68
CA LEU A 186 9.55 -9.59 5.03
C LEU A 186 9.04 -9.82 6.47
N ARG A 187 9.52 -9.05 7.46
CA ARG A 187 9.04 -9.15 8.85
C ARG A 187 7.53 -8.90 9.00
N ILE A 188 6.92 -8.13 8.09
CA ILE A 188 5.47 -7.88 8.04
C ILE A 188 4.71 -9.15 7.62
N LEU A 189 5.25 -9.93 6.67
CA LEU A 189 4.71 -11.27 6.36
C LEU A 189 4.97 -12.27 7.50
N GLU A 190 6.14 -12.25 8.15
CA GLU A 190 6.41 -13.09 9.33
C GLU A 190 5.45 -12.78 10.48
N ARG A 191 5.14 -11.49 10.72
CA ARG A 191 4.10 -11.06 11.66
C ARG A 191 2.71 -11.51 11.22
N ALA A 192 2.38 -11.49 9.92
CA ALA A 192 1.11 -12.01 9.42
C ALA A 192 0.94 -13.50 9.74
N VAL A 193 1.97 -14.32 9.49
CA VAL A 193 1.97 -15.74 9.85
C VAL A 193 1.87 -15.94 11.36
N SER A 194 2.56 -15.12 12.16
CA SER A 194 2.48 -15.18 13.63
C SER A 194 1.07 -14.86 14.16
N GLU A 195 0.47 -13.76 13.72
CA GLU A 195 -0.91 -13.37 14.07
C GLU A 195 -1.93 -14.43 13.61
N ALA A 196 -1.72 -15.04 12.44
CA ALA A 196 -2.57 -16.13 11.94
C ALA A 196 -2.53 -17.36 12.85
N ILE A 197 -1.34 -17.74 13.34
CA ILE A 197 -1.14 -18.83 14.30
C ILE A 197 -1.78 -18.49 15.65
N GLU A 198 -1.47 -17.32 16.21
CA GLU A 198 -1.93 -16.89 17.54
C GLU A 198 -3.46 -16.71 17.61
N ARG A 199 -4.10 -16.22 16.54
CA ARG A 199 -5.56 -16.09 16.44
C ARG A 199 -6.27 -17.40 16.09
N GLY A 200 -5.53 -18.46 15.74
CA GLY A 200 -6.09 -19.74 15.31
C GLY A 200 -6.96 -19.61 14.06
N VAL A 201 -6.49 -18.87 13.04
CA VAL A 201 -7.24 -18.77 11.78
C VAL A 201 -7.19 -20.09 11.01
N HIS A 202 -8.25 -20.39 10.27
CA HIS A 202 -8.36 -21.63 9.49
C HIS A 202 -7.58 -21.54 8.17
N ALA A 203 -7.30 -20.33 7.67
CA ALA A 203 -6.40 -20.07 6.56
C ALA A 203 -5.94 -18.60 6.48
N ILE A 204 -4.83 -18.37 5.77
CA ILE A 204 -4.38 -17.05 5.31
C ILE A 204 -4.84 -16.86 3.85
N LEU A 205 -5.37 -15.68 3.52
CA LEU A 205 -5.84 -15.34 2.16
C LEU A 205 -5.00 -14.19 1.61
N ILE A 206 -4.37 -14.40 0.44
CA ILE A 206 -3.47 -13.44 -0.22
C ILE A 206 -3.97 -13.16 -1.64
N PRO A 207 -4.83 -12.13 -1.84
CA PRO A 207 -5.38 -11.76 -3.15
C PRO A 207 -4.42 -10.89 -3.99
N GLY A 208 -3.22 -11.40 -4.22
CA GLY A 208 -2.26 -10.88 -5.19
C GLY A 208 -1.23 -9.91 -4.66
N ASP A 209 -0.28 -9.58 -5.53
CA ASP A 209 0.87 -8.69 -5.31
C ASP A 209 1.62 -9.01 -4.01
N LEU A 210 1.97 -10.30 -3.86
CA LEU A 210 2.89 -10.78 -2.83
C LEU A 210 4.29 -10.24 -3.08
N PHE A 211 4.70 -10.15 -4.35
CA PHE A 211 5.99 -9.63 -4.80
C PHE A 211 5.82 -8.33 -5.62
N ASP A 212 6.79 -7.42 -5.56
CA ASP A 212 6.70 -6.12 -6.28
C ASP A 212 6.69 -6.30 -7.82
N GLN A 213 7.21 -7.42 -8.33
CA GLN A 213 7.39 -7.73 -9.75
C GLN A 213 7.44 -9.27 -9.97
N GLU A 214 7.20 -9.77 -11.20
CA GLU A 214 7.27 -11.20 -11.59
C GLU A 214 8.63 -11.87 -11.24
N GLY A 215 9.69 -11.07 -11.08
CA GLY A 215 10.99 -11.50 -10.58
C GLY A 215 11.38 -10.79 -9.28
N VAL A 216 11.21 -11.47 -8.14
CA VAL A 216 11.87 -11.09 -6.88
C VAL A 216 13.26 -11.74 -6.78
N ASP A 217 14.12 -11.22 -5.92
CA ASP A 217 15.45 -11.78 -5.65
C ASP A 217 15.39 -13.18 -4.98
N ALA A 218 16.48 -13.93 -5.08
CA ALA A 218 16.54 -15.31 -4.63
C ALA A 218 16.54 -15.47 -3.09
N GLU A 219 16.99 -14.47 -2.33
CA GLU A 219 17.01 -14.49 -0.86
C GLU A 219 15.59 -14.29 -0.32
N THR A 220 14.87 -13.28 -0.84
CA THR A 220 13.46 -13.04 -0.52
C THR A 220 12.59 -14.24 -0.89
N LEU A 221 12.75 -14.81 -2.10
CA LEU A 221 11.98 -15.99 -2.51
C LEU A 221 12.27 -17.21 -1.63
N ALA A 222 13.54 -17.47 -1.30
CA ALA A 222 13.91 -18.57 -0.42
C ALA A 222 13.40 -18.38 1.01
N THR A 223 13.39 -17.15 1.53
CA THR A 223 12.85 -16.83 2.87
C THR A 223 11.34 -17.05 2.91
N VAL A 224 10.58 -16.50 1.96
CA VAL A 224 9.11 -16.66 1.90
C VAL A 224 8.72 -18.13 1.81
N VAL A 225 9.31 -18.86 0.87
CA VAL A 225 8.94 -20.25 0.54
C VAL A 225 9.49 -21.25 1.58
N GLY A 226 10.77 -21.10 1.95
CA GLY A 226 11.52 -22.07 2.76
C GLY A 226 11.71 -21.68 4.22
N SER A 227 11.19 -20.54 4.67
CA SER A 227 11.21 -20.13 6.09
C SER A 227 9.85 -19.60 6.55
N THR A 228 9.34 -18.49 5.99
CA THR A 228 8.16 -17.80 6.51
C THR A 228 6.89 -18.65 6.48
N PHE A 229 6.55 -19.26 5.34
CA PHE A 229 5.44 -20.25 5.30
C PHE A 229 5.87 -21.67 5.70
N ALA A 230 7.15 -21.91 5.99
CA ALA A 230 7.63 -23.18 6.51
C ALA A 230 7.59 -23.26 8.05
N VAL A 231 7.16 -22.19 8.74
CA VAL A 231 7.01 -22.15 10.20
C VAL A 231 6.01 -23.20 10.68
N SER A 232 6.37 -23.95 11.72
CA SER A 232 5.50 -24.97 12.32
C SER A 232 4.22 -24.33 12.86
N GLY A 233 3.08 -24.87 12.44
CA GLY A 233 1.75 -24.36 12.80
C GLY A 233 1.17 -23.33 11.84
N CYS A 234 1.91 -22.88 10.81
CA CYS A 234 1.38 -21.99 9.77
C CYS A 234 0.07 -22.56 9.17
N PRO A 235 -1.05 -21.82 9.22
CA PRO A 235 -2.31 -22.26 8.61
C PRO A 235 -2.19 -22.42 7.09
N PRO A 236 -3.13 -23.13 6.43
CA PRO A 236 -3.25 -23.17 4.99
C PRO A 236 -3.22 -21.75 4.38
N VAL A 237 -2.45 -21.56 3.30
CA VAL A 237 -2.27 -20.25 2.66
C VAL A 237 -2.81 -20.31 1.25
N TYR A 238 -3.78 -19.46 0.92
CA TYR A 238 -4.39 -19.39 -0.40
C TYR A 238 -3.99 -18.12 -1.12
N ILE A 239 -3.20 -18.26 -2.18
CA ILE A 239 -2.57 -17.15 -2.90
C ILE A 239 -3.16 -17.07 -4.30
N ALA A 240 -3.66 -15.88 -4.68
CA ALA A 240 -4.17 -15.59 -6.01
C ALA A 240 -3.30 -14.48 -6.66
N PRO A 241 -2.23 -14.82 -7.40
CA PRO A 241 -1.26 -13.87 -7.94
C PRO A 241 -1.86 -12.66 -8.67
N GLY A 242 -1.27 -11.48 -8.45
CA GLY A 242 -1.79 -10.18 -8.87
C GLY A 242 -1.10 -9.63 -10.12
N ASN A 243 -1.33 -8.35 -10.42
CA ASN A 243 -0.83 -7.77 -11.67
C ASN A 243 0.65 -7.35 -11.61
N HIS A 244 1.27 -7.24 -10.43
CA HIS A 244 2.72 -7.07 -10.32
C HIS A 244 3.44 -8.42 -10.42
N ASP A 245 2.85 -9.50 -9.88
CA ASP A 245 3.42 -10.85 -9.87
C ASP A 245 2.58 -11.88 -10.63
N PRO A 246 2.30 -11.73 -11.94
CA PRO A 246 1.40 -12.63 -12.67
C PRO A 246 1.85 -14.09 -12.71
N SER A 247 0.87 -15.01 -12.69
CA SER A 247 1.07 -16.44 -12.88
C SER A 247 1.25 -16.78 -14.36
N SER A 248 2.44 -17.24 -14.76
CA SER A 248 2.77 -17.57 -16.14
C SER A 248 3.66 -18.82 -16.25
N GLU A 249 3.76 -19.43 -17.43
CA GLU A 249 4.76 -20.48 -17.68
C GLU A 249 6.21 -19.97 -17.56
N THR A 250 6.41 -18.66 -17.68
CA THR A 250 7.69 -17.97 -17.54
C THR A 250 8.01 -17.53 -16.11
N SER A 251 7.01 -17.43 -15.24
CA SER A 251 7.10 -16.88 -13.89
C SER A 251 8.11 -17.63 -13.03
N HIS A 252 9.03 -16.89 -12.41
CA HIS A 252 10.09 -17.47 -11.59
C HIS A 252 9.68 -17.73 -10.13
N THR A 253 8.52 -17.20 -9.72
CA THR A 253 7.93 -17.33 -8.39
C THR A 253 6.86 -18.43 -8.35
N TRP A 254 5.96 -18.45 -9.34
CA TRP A 254 4.76 -19.30 -9.31
C TRP A 254 4.90 -20.62 -10.08
N ASN A 255 5.76 -20.68 -11.10
CA ASN A 255 5.91 -21.90 -11.88
C ASN A 255 6.66 -22.98 -11.07
N ALA A 256 5.95 -24.00 -10.60
CA ALA A 256 6.50 -25.06 -9.75
C ALA A 256 7.71 -25.80 -10.36
N ARG A 257 7.84 -25.89 -11.70
CA ARG A 257 9.03 -26.48 -12.34
C ARG A 257 10.24 -25.55 -12.25
N ARG A 258 10.07 -24.24 -12.47
CA ARG A 258 11.13 -23.23 -12.31
C ARG A 258 11.56 -23.10 -10.84
N LEU A 259 10.62 -23.15 -9.91
CA LEU A 259 10.90 -23.10 -8.47
C LEU A 259 11.71 -24.33 -8.01
N ARG A 260 11.29 -25.54 -8.41
CA ARG A 260 12.04 -26.79 -8.14
C ARG A 260 13.44 -26.79 -8.76
N ALA A 261 13.61 -26.19 -9.94
CA ALA A 261 14.93 -26.03 -10.56
C ALA A 261 15.88 -25.08 -9.79
N ARG A 262 15.36 -24.29 -8.84
CA ARG A 262 16.12 -23.48 -7.87
C ARG A 262 16.29 -24.17 -6.51
N GLY A 263 15.85 -25.41 -6.35
CA GLY A 263 15.88 -26.14 -5.08
C GLY A 263 14.75 -25.76 -4.11
N LEU A 264 13.74 -25.01 -4.55
CA LEU A 264 12.62 -24.55 -3.73
C LEU A 264 11.30 -25.24 -4.11
N ALA A 265 10.38 -25.37 -3.16
CA ALA A 265 9.00 -25.78 -3.40
C ALA A 265 8.10 -25.16 -2.33
N TRP A 266 6.91 -24.70 -2.73
CA TRP A 266 5.87 -24.27 -1.79
C TRP A 266 5.50 -25.43 -0.83
N PRO A 267 5.34 -25.18 0.48
CA PRO A 267 4.83 -26.17 1.43
C PRO A 267 3.46 -26.71 1.01
N GLU A 268 3.12 -27.96 1.38
CA GLU A 268 1.88 -28.61 0.91
C GLU A 268 0.59 -27.88 1.31
N HIS A 269 0.61 -27.13 2.42
CA HIS A 269 -0.51 -26.29 2.86
C HIS A 269 -0.62 -24.94 2.13
N VAL A 270 0.36 -24.58 1.28
CA VAL A 270 0.32 -23.35 0.47
C VAL A 270 -0.24 -23.66 -0.91
N HIS A 271 -1.45 -23.18 -1.19
CA HIS A 271 -2.10 -23.31 -2.48
C HIS A 271 -2.04 -22.00 -3.28
N VAL A 272 -1.31 -22.03 -4.40
CA VAL A 272 -1.31 -20.97 -5.40
C VAL A 272 -2.36 -21.28 -6.47
N PHE A 273 -3.31 -20.37 -6.68
CA PHE A 273 -4.25 -20.43 -7.80
C PHE A 273 -3.57 -19.92 -9.07
N THR A 274 -3.13 -20.83 -9.95
CA THR A 274 -2.33 -20.48 -11.16
C THR A 274 -3.17 -20.25 -12.42
N GLU A 275 -4.47 -20.02 -12.28
CA GLU A 275 -5.47 -20.03 -13.35
C GLU A 275 -6.26 -18.70 -13.42
N PRO A 276 -6.59 -18.16 -14.62
CA PRO A 276 -7.38 -16.93 -14.75
C PRO A 276 -8.89 -17.16 -14.54
N ARG A 277 -9.33 -18.41 -14.62
CA ARG A 277 -10.69 -18.89 -14.29
C ARG A 277 -10.79 -19.23 -12.80
N TRP A 278 -11.98 -19.15 -12.24
CA TRP A 278 -12.22 -19.56 -10.86
C TRP A 278 -11.94 -21.06 -10.66
N THR A 279 -11.14 -21.37 -9.64
CA THR A 279 -10.86 -22.74 -9.19
C THR A 279 -10.94 -22.82 -7.67
N ALA A 280 -11.37 -23.97 -7.13
CA ALA A 280 -11.67 -24.13 -5.70
C ALA A 280 -10.70 -25.06 -4.97
N ARG A 281 -10.51 -24.83 -3.68
CA ARG A 281 -10.03 -25.82 -2.70
C ARG A 281 -10.87 -25.75 -1.44
N ALA A 282 -11.23 -26.91 -0.89
CA ALA A 282 -11.80 -26.96 0.45
C ALA A 282 -10.70 -26.71 1.50
N LEU A 283 -11.08 -26.18 2.66
CA LEU A 283 -10.24 -26.30 3.86
C LEU A 283 -10.26 -27.76 4.34
N GLU A 284 -9.21 -28.19 5.04
CA GLU A 284 -9.25 -29.48 5.75
C GLU A 284 -10.21 -29.43 6.95
N VAL A 285 -10.20 -28.29 7.66
CA VAL A 285 -11.07 -28.01 8.81
C VAL A 285 -11.59 -26.57 8.73
N PRO A 286 -12.91 -26.33 8.77
CA PRO A 286 -13.97 -27.29 8.47
C PRO A 286 -14.12 -27.52 6.94
N PRO A 287 -14.31 -28.76 6.47
CA PRO A 287 -14.38 -29.09 5.03
C PRO A 287 -15.65 -28.61 4.33
N THR A 288 -16.57 -27.99 5.08
CA THR A 288 -17.72 -27.24 4.55
C THR A 288 -17.38 -25.83 4.09
N VAL A 289 -16.10 -25.42 4.13
CA VAL A 289 -15.63 -24.11 3.65
C VAL A 289 -14.76 -24.32 2.41
N ARG A 290 -15.01 -23.54 1.36
CA ARG A 290 -14.25 -23.57 0.11
C ARG A 290 -13.67 -22.20 -0.21
N VAL A 291 -12.36 -22.16 -0.41
CA VAL A 291 -11.65 -21.00 -0.93
C VAL A 291 -11.55 -21.14 -2.45
N TRP A 292 -12.11 -20.16 -3.14
CA TRP A 292 -12.04 -19.99 -4.58
C TRP A 292 -11.03 -18.92 -4.93
N GLY A 293 -10.26 -19.14 -6.00
CA GLY A 293 -9.36 -18.12 -6.51
C GLY A 293 -9.18 -18.15 -8.01
N ARG A 294 -8.73 -17.00 -8.50
CA ARG A 294 -8.32 -16.71 -9.88
C ARG A 294 -7.19 -15.68 -9.84
N CYS A 295 -6.22 -15.79 -10.72
CA CYS A 295 -5.06 -14.92 -10.76
C CYS A 295 -5.03 -14.02 -12.00
N ALA A 296 -4.15 -13.02 -11.99
CA ALA A 296 -3.65 -12.41 -13.20
C ALA A 296 -2.62 -13.34 -13.88
N ILE A 297 -2.66 -13.38 -15.21
CA ILE A 297 -1.73 -14.16 -16.05
C ILE A 297 -0.78 -13.26 -16.88
N SER A 298 -0.87 -11.95 -16.68
CA SER A 298 -0.03 -10.93 -17.30
C SER A 298 0.00 -9.68 -16.42
N SER A 299 1.06 -8.87 -16.54
CA SER A 299 1.15 -7.52 -15.95
C SER A 299 0.51 -6.44 -16.83
N VAL A 300 -0.01 -6.82 -18.01
CA VAL A 300 -0.98 -6.02 -18.76
C VAL A 300 -2.33 -6.10 -18.01
N PRO A 301 -2.96 -4.97 -17.64
CA PRO A 301 -4.24 -5.00 -16.94
C PRO A 301 -5.32 -5.71 -17.75
N SER A 302 -6.07 -6.62 -17.13
CA SER A 302 -7.19 -7.30 -17.79
C SER A 302 -8.47 -6.45 -17.70
N LEU A 303 -9.32 -6.55 -18.72
CA LEU A 303 -10.69 -6.03 -18.72
C LEU A 303 -11.74 -7.13 -18.42
N ASP A 304 -11.30 -8.35 -18.12
CA ASP A 304 -12.18 -9.44 -17.68
C ASP A 304 -12.92 -9.03 -16.40
N ARG A 305 -14.25 -9.14 -16.38
CA ARG A 305 -15.05 -8.86 -15.18
C ARG A 305 -15.11 -10.10 -14.29
N PRO A 306 -14.39 -10.18 -13.16
CA PRO A 306 -14.18 -11.43 -12.43
C PRO A 306 -15.46 -11.99 -11.81
N LEU A 307 -16.43 -11.11 -11.52
CA LEU A 307 -17.72 -11.43 -10.91
C LEU A 307 -18.89 -11.42 -11.92
N SER A 308 -18.59 -11.42 -13.23
CA SER A 308 -19.63 -11.52 -14.26
C SER A 308 -20.24 -12.93 -14.32
N PRO A 309 -21.54 -13.07 -14.68
CA PRO A 309 -22.24 -14.36 -14.65
C PRO A 309 -21.57 -15.47 -15.49
N SER A 310 -20.94 -15.11 -16.61
CA SER A 310 -20.23 -16.06 -17.48
C SER A 310 -18.95 -16.62 -16.85
N LEU A 311 -18.22 -15.83 -16.06
CA LEU A 311 -17.02 -16.32 -15.37
C LEU A 311 -17.36 -17.02 -14.04
N LEU A 312 -18.51 -16.71 -13.43
CA LEU A 312 -19.01 -17.38 -12.23
C LEU A 312 -19.74 -18.72 -12.50
N GLU A 313 -19.90 -19.14 -13.76
CA GLU A 313 -20.57 -20.41 -14.11
C GLU A 313 -19.98 -21.65 -13.38
N PRO A 314 -18.65 -21.85 -13.31
CA PRO A 314 -18.07 -22.98 -12.58
C PRO A 314 -18.32 -22.94 -11.06
N VAL A 315 -18.57 -21.75 -10.51
CA VAL A 315 -18.84 -21.54 -9.07
C VAL A 315 -20.29 -21.93 -8.76
N HIS A 316 -21.23 -21.53 -9.61
CA HIS A 316 -22.63 -21.94 -9.52
C HIS A 316 -22.80 -23.44 -9.75
N ALA A 317 -22.09 -24.02 -10.73
CA ALA A 317 -22.11 -25.46 -11.02
C ALA A 317 -21.58 -26.32 -9.86
N ALA A 318 -20.72 -25.77 -9.00
CA ALA A 318 -20.19 -26.43 -7.82
C ALA A 318 -20.93 -26.10 -6.51
N SER A 319 -21.83 -25.11 -6.51
CA SER A 319 -22.50 -24.60 -5.32
C SER A 319 -23.34 -25.67 -4.62
N GLY A 320 -23.27 -25.68 -3.30
CA GLY A 320 -23.99 -26.61 -2.44
C GLY A 320 -24.04 -26.09 -1.01
N ASN A 321 -24.15 -26.97 -0.01
CA ASN A 321 -24.20 -26.59 1.41
C ASN A 321 -22.82 -26.19 1.99
N ALA A 322 -22.01 -25.48 1.22
CA ALA A 322 -20.67 -25.03 1.59
C ALA A 322 -20.62 -23.50 1.70
N LEU A 323 -19.73 -23.00 2.56
CA LEU A 323 -19.39 -21.58 2.64
C LEU A 323 -18.33 -21.27 1.57
N GLU A 324 -18.75 -20.63 0.49
CA GLU A 324 -17.85 -20.19 -0.58
C GLU A 324 -17.18 -18.86 -0.20
N VAL A 325 -15.85 -18.78 -0.28
CA VAL A 325 -15.05 -17.56 -0.04
C VAL A 325 -14.18 -17.32 -1.27
N ALA A 326 -14.07 -16.08 -1.74
CA ALA A 326 -13.28 -15.72 -2.92
C ALA A 326 -12.00 -14.96 -2.57
N VAL A 327 -10.95 -15.20 -3.36
CA VAL A 327 -9.62 -14.55 -3.28
C VAL A 327 -9.20 -14.17 -4.70
N PHE A 328 -9.15 -12.87 -5.01
CA PHE A 328 -8.73 -12.39 -6.34
C PHE A 328 -8.21 -10.96 -6.30
N HIS A 329 -7.35 -10.61 -7.25
CA HIS A 329 -6.80 -9.26 -7.40
C HIS A 329 -7.61 -8.48 -8.45
N GLY A 330 -8.03 -7.23 -8.17
CA GLY A 330 -8.84 -6.45 -9.12
C GLY A 330 -9.35 -5.11 -8.58
N SER A 331 -9.76 -4.22 -9.48
CA SER A 331 -10.20 -2.85 -9.17
C SER A 331 -11.74 -2.73 -9.09
N ARG A 332 -12.25 -2.30 -7.94
CA ARG A 332 -13.66 -1.92 -7.76
C ARG A 332 -13.95 -0.63 -8.53
N GLU A 333 -15.03 -0.64 -9.30
CA GLU A 333 -15.48 0.53 -10.05
C GLU A 333 -15.84 1.69 -9.11
N GLY A 334 -15.30 2.89 -9.40
CA GLY A 334 -15.49 4.10 -8.59
C GLY A 334 -14.53 4.26 -7.41
N GLU A 335 -13.82 3.22 -6.95
CA GLU A 335 -12.88 3.30 -5.82
C GLU A 335 -11.39 3.10 -6.21
N CYS A 336 -11.07 2.87 -7.48
CA CYS A 336 -9.69 2.75 -7.96
C CYS A 336 -8.89 4.06 -7.73
N PRO A 337 -7.79 4.05 -6.93
CA PRO A 337 -6.97 5.23 -6.64
C PRO A 337 -6.40 5.92 -7.88
N THR A 338 -6.31 7.25 -7.84
CA THR A 338 -5.76 8.07 -8.92
C THR A 338 -4.30 7.69 -9.22
N GLY A 339 -4.07 7.08 -10.39
CA GLY A 339 -2.74 6.63 -10.85
C GLY A 339 -2.56 5.12 -10.86
N GLN A 340 -3.41 4.34 -10.18
CA GLN A 340 -3.46 2.88 -10.38
C GLN A 340 -4.12 2.55 -11.74
N LYS A 341 -3.75 1.40 -12.32
CA LYS A 341 -4.31 0.92 -13.58
C LYS A 341 -5.47 -0.03 -13.29
N VAL A 342 -6.67 0.33 -13.74
CA VAL A 342 -7.85 -0.53 -13.65
C VAL A 342 -7.55 -1.92 -14.24
N THR A 343 -7.67 -2.96 -13.42
CA THR A 343 -7.45 -4.37 -13.76
C THR A 343 -8.58 -5.22 -13.20
N ALA A 344 -8.98 -6.27 -13.92
CA ALA A 344 -10.08 -7.18 -13.57
C ALA A 344 -11.32 -6.45 -12.97
N PRO A 345 -11.88 -5.45 -13.67
CA PRO A 345 -12.85 -4.52 -13.09
C PRO A 345 -14.17 -5.18 -12.68
N PHE A 346 -14.68 -4.81 -11.51
CA PHE A 346 -15.96 -5.31 -11.00
C PHE A 346 -16.78 -4.22 -10.31
N SER A 347 -18.10 -4.39 -10.35
CA SER A 347 -19.07 -3.47 -9.76
C SER A 347 -19.53 -3.92 -8.36
N ASP A 348 -20.09 -2.97 -7.64
CA ASP A 348 -20.90 -3.21 -6.44
C ASP A 348 -22.06 -4.19 -6.68
N ASP A 349 -22.66 -4.18 -7.88
CA ASP A 349 -23.83 -5.01 -8.19
C ASP A 349 -23.45 -6.47 -8.42
N GLU A 350 -22.39 -6.72 -9.19
CA GLU A 350 -21.79 -8.06 -9.33
C GLU A 350 -21.29 -8.59 -7.96
N THR A 351 -20.80 -7.69 -7.09
CA THR A 351 -20.40 -8.02 -5.71
C THR A 351 -21.58 -8.49 -4.85
N ARG A 352 -22.76 -7.89 -4.99
CA ARG A 352 -23.99 -8.34 -4.30
C ARG A 352 -24.47 -9.70 -4.84
N HIS A 353 -24.49 -9.86 -6.16
CA HIS A 353 -25.06 -11.04 -6.83
C HIS A 353 -24.14 -12.27 -6.87
N ALA A 354 -22.84 -12.15 -6.60
CA ALA A 354 -21.92 -13.29 -6.58
C ALA A 354 -22.30 -14.36 -5.52
N PRO A 355 -22.00 -15.66 -5.74
CA PRO A 355 -22.37 -16.75 -4.82
C PRO A 355 -21.52 -16.81 -3.54
N PHE A 356 -20.45 -16.02 -3.43
CA PHE A 356 -19.54 -16.02 -2.28
C PHE A 356 -20.15 -15.39 -1.03
N ALA A 357 -19.83 -15.91 0.15
CA ALA A 357 -20.16 -15.28 1.43
C ALA A 357 -19.21 -14.11 1.76
N TYR A 358 -17.95 -14.20 1.34
CA TYR A 358 -16.95 -13.13 1.50
C TYR A 358 -16.01 -13.07 0.29
N LEU A 359 -15.63 -11.86 -0.09
CA LEU A 359 -14.66 -11.56 -1.14
C LEU A 359 -13.43 -10.85 -0.53
N ALA A 360 -12.30 -11.57 -0.49
CA ALA A 360 -10.98 -11.00 -0.21
C ALA A 360 -10.39 -10.45 -1.51
N VAL A 361 -10.11 -9.15 -1.55
CA VAL A 361 -9.63 -8.47 -2.76
C VAL A 361 -8.36 -7.67 -2.47
N GLY A 362 -7.37 -7.78 -3.35
CA GLY A 362 -6.17 -6.95 -3.39
C GLY A 362 -6.17 -6.08 -4.64
N HIS A 363 -5.23 -5.13 -4.71
CA HIS A 363 -4.98 -4.08 -5.72
C HIS A 363 -5.09 -2.68 -5.11
N CYS A 364 -6.16 -2.39 -4.36
CA CYS A 364 -6.32 -1.09 -3.72
C CYS A 364 -5.54 -1.06 -2.39
N HIS A 365 -4.45 -0.28 -2.36
CA HIS A 365 -3.60 -0.17 -1.16
C HIS A 365 -4.30 0.54 0.01
N ALA A 366 -5.41 1.26 -0.25
CA ALA A 366 -6.26 1.84 0.77
C ALA A 366 -7.32 0.83 1.24
N ARG A 367 -7.34 0.53 2.54
CA ARG A 367 -8.33 -0.35 3.17
C ARG A 367 -9.76 0.19 3.01
N SER A 368 -10.57 -0.44 2.16
CA SER A 368 -12.01 -0.16 2.00
C SER A 368 -12.86 -1.42 2.16
N GLN A 369 -14.16 -1.25 2.39
CA GLN A 369 -15.11 -2.35 2.60
C GLN A 369 -16.47 -2.04 1.98
N LEU A 370 -17.10 -3.05 1.39
CA LEU A 370 -18.50 -3.01 1.00
C LEU A 370 -19.31 -3.90 1.96
N GLN A 371 -20.36 -3.34 2.57
CA GLN A 371 -21.30 -4.07 3.40
C GLN A 371 -22.35 -4.80 2.54
N ALA A 372 -22.83 -5.94 3.01
CA ALA A 372 -23.91 -6.68 2.39
C ALA A 372 -25.25 -6.00 2.70
N SER A 373 -25.91 -5.47 1.67
CA SER A 373 -27.31 -5.04 1.75
C SER A 373 -28.26 -6.23 1.62
N GLU A 374 -27.99 -7.08 0.64
CA GLU A 374 -28.69 -8.33 0.31
C GLU A 374 -27.66 -9.28 -0.33
N GLY A 375 -27.94 -10.59 -0.39
CA GLY A 375 -27.10 -11.60 -1.07
C GLY A 375 -26.80 -12.84 -0.22
N ALA A 376 -25.69 -13.53 -0.54
CA ALA A 376 -25.31 -14.79 0.08
C ALA A 376 -24.70 -14.65 1.50
N SER A 377 -24.69 -13.45 2.08
CA SER A 377 -24.15 -13.15 3.41
C SER A 377 -24.72 -11.85 3.98
N THR A 378 -24.47 -11.60 5.25
CA THR A 378 -24.73 -10.34 5.98
C THR A 378 -23.44 -9.84 6.64
N GLY A 379 -23.36 -8.54 6.97
CA GLY A 379 -22.11 -7.94 7.44
C GLY A 379 -21.18 -7.58 6.28
N VAL A 380 -19.86 -7.77 6.43
CA VAL A 380 -18.88 -7.38 5.39
C VAL A 380 -18.96 -8.30 4.17
N ARG A 381 -19.32 -7.75 3.02
CA ARG A 381 -19.46 -8.49 1.76
C ARG A 381 -18.12 -8.69 1.05
N MET A 382 -17.35 -7.62 1.00
CA MET A 382 -16.07 -7.52 0.29
C MET A 382 -15.18 -6.56 1.07
N ALA A 383 -13.89 -6.83 1.13
CA ALA A 383 -12.92 -5.85 1.60
C ALA A 383 -11.63 -5.85 0.76
N TYR A 384 -11.00 -4.69 0.71
CA TYR A 384 -9.56 -4.57 0.53
C TYR A 384 -8.90 -4.53 1.91
N ALA A 385 -7.86 -5.33 2.15
CA ALA A 385 -7.07 -5.20 3.37
C ALA A 385 -6.27 -3.88 3.40
N GLY A 386 -5.93 -3.37 2.20
CA GLY A 386 -4.93 -2.34 1.99
C GLY A 386 -3.52 -2.94 1.95
N SER A 387 -2.52 -2.11 1.66
CA SER A 387 -1.13 -2.55 1.67
C SER A 387 -0.71 -3.00 3.08
N ALA A 388 -0.14 -4.21 3.17
CA ALA A 388 0.29 -4.78 4.46
C ALA A 388 1.44 -4.01 5.13
N ALA A 389 2.20 -3.27 4.32
CA ALA A 389 3.26 -2.36 4.71
C ALA A 389 3.05 -1.01 4.02
N ALA A 390 3.44 0.11 4.63
CA ALA A 390 3.48 1.40 3.92
C ALA A 390 4.43 1.33 2.72
N LEU A 391 3.90 1.36 1.49
CA LEU A 391 4.66 1.21 0.26
C LEU A 391 5.16 2.55 -0.28
N ASP A 392 4.47 3.65 0.03
CA ASP A 392 4.91 5.03 -0.18
C ASP A 392 4.27 6.03 0.80
N MET A 393 4.69 7.30 0.69
CA MET A 393 4.37 8.41 1.59
C MET A 393 2.98 9.05 1.37
N THR A 394 2.16 8.50 0.46
CA THR A 394 0.78 8.94 0.21
C THR A 394 -0.28 8.01 0.83
N GLU A 395 0.11 6.78 1.18
CA GLU A 395 -0.74 5.79 1.83
C GLU A 395 -0.92 6.11 3.33
N ALA A 396 -1.64 7.20 3.64
CA ALA A 396 -1.76 7.71 5.01
C ALA A 396 -2.48 6.72 5.96
N GLY A 397 -1.93 6.51 7.16
CA GLY A 397 -2.51 5.68 8.20
C GLY A 397 -1.63 4.51 8.65
N ALA A 398 -2.26 3.39 8.98
CA ALA A 398 -1.62 2.20 9.54
C ALA A 398 -1.98 0.96 8.70
N HIS A 399 -0.96 0.12 8.49
CA HIS A 399 -0.90 -0.94 7.49
C HIS A 399 -0.92 -2.34 8.11
N GLY A 400 -1.46 -3.32 7.38
CA GLY A 400 -1.54 -4.70 7.86
C GLY A 400 -2.63 -5.52 7.18
N ALA A 401 -3.39 -6.26 7.99
CA ALA A 401 -4.31 -7.30 7.55
C ALA A 401 -5.71 -7.15 8.17
N LEU A 402 -6.64 -7.98 7.72
CA LEU A 402 -7.97 -8.16 8.33
C LEU A 402 -8.08 -9.56 8.91
N GLU A 403 -8.37 -9.70 10.21
CA GLU A 403 -9.00 -10.93 10.71
C GLU A 403 -10.45 -10.91 10.22
N VAL A 404 -10.85 -11.95 9.49
CA VAL A 404 -12.22 -12.12 8.97
C VAL A 404 -12.86 -13.26 9.75
N ARG A 405 -14.00 -13.00 10.39
CA ARG A 405 -14.77 -13.99 11.15
C ARG A 405 -16.09 -14.21 10.42
N ILE A 406 -16.42 -15.46 10.09
CA ILE A 406 -17.68 -15.81 9.42
C ILE A 406 -18.45 -16.83 10.25
N GLU A 407 -19.54 -16.40 10.89
CA GLU A 407 -20.51 -17.32 11.47
C GLU A 407 -21.40 -17.90 10.37
N PHE A 408 -21.58 -19.22 10.34
CA PHE A 408 -22.37 -19.91 9.31
C PHE A 408 -23.02 -21.19 9.84
N GLY A 409 -23.86 -21.84 9.03
CA GLY A 409 -24.55 -23.09 9.39
C GLY A 409 -25.98 -23.09 8.90
N GLN A 410 -26.95 -23.25 9.79
CA GLN A 410 -28.39 -23.19 9.46
C GLN A 410 -28.96 -21.75 9.44
N ARG A 411 -28.10 -20.75 9.23
CA ARG A 411 -28.46 -19.32 9.09
C ARG A 411 -27.67 -18.75 7.91
N VAL A 412 -28.17 -17.65 7.32
CA VAL A 412 -27.39 -16.86 6.35
C VAL A 412 -26.06 -16.47 7.02
N PRO A 413 -24.91 -16.64 6.34
CA PRO A 413 -23.62 -16.30 6.92
C PRO A 413 -23.54 -14.85 7.40
N HIS A 414 -22.88 -14.62 8.54
CA HIS A 414 -22.58 -13.28 9.05
C HIS A 414 -21.06 -13.07 9.08
N VAL A 415 -20.60 -12.00 8.44
CA VAL A 415 -19.17 -11.68 8.28
C VAL A 415 -18.80 -10.43 9.08
N GLU A 416 -17.90 -10.59 10.03
CA GLU A 416 -17.23 -9.51 10.73
C GLU A 416 -15.77 -9.40 10.27
N THR A 417 -15.18 -8.21 10.40
CA THR A 417 -13.74 -8.00 10.17
C THR A 417 -13.12 -7.10 11.23
N GLU A 418 -11.89 -7.42 11.63
CA GLU A 418 -11.09 -6.66 12.60
C GLU A 418 -9.73 -6.32 11.96
N PHE A 419 -9.25 -5.08 12.09
CA PHE A 419 -7.97 -4.68 11.51
C PHE A 419 -6.79 -5.07 12.41
N VAL A 420 -5.81 -5.76 11.82
CA VAL A 420 -4.60 -6.28 12.46
C VAL A 420 -3.39 -5.48 11.97
N PRO A 421 -2.80 -4.58 12.77
CA PRO A 421 -1.68 -3.73 12.34
C PRO A 421 -0.36 -4.52 12.28
N LEU A 422 0.13 -4.78 11.07
CA LEU A 422 1.35 -5.58 10.83
C LEU A 422 2.60 -4.74 10.61
N ASP A 423 2.47 -3.51 10.10
CA ASP A 423 3.59 -2.58 10.04
C ASP A 423 3.90 -2.03 11.45
N SER A 424 5.16 -1.71 11.71
CA SER A 424 5.59 -1.01 12.93
C SER A 424 5.70 0.50 12.75
N ARG A 425 5.46 0.98 11.51
CA ARG A 425 5.49 2.38 11.10
C ARG A 425 4.09 2.84 10.69
N ARG A 426 3.73 4.06 11.06
CA ARG A 426 2.52 4.75 10.61
C ARG A 426 2.88 5.86 9.62
N VAL A 427 2.05 6.06 8.60
CA VAL A 427 2.20 7.19 7.65
C VAL A 427 1.31 8.35 8.11
N TYR A 428 1.92 9.53 8.21
CA TYR A 428 1.26 10.79 8.53
C TYR A 428 1.38 11.76 7.35
N ASP A 429 0.32 12.51 7.09
CA ASP A 429 0.33 13.69 6.23
C ASP A 429 -0.19 14.88 7.05
N LEU A 430 0.71 15.82 7.35
CA LEU A 430 0.46 16.94 8.27
C LEU A 430 0.49 18.26 7.50
N ALA A 431 -0.60 19.03 7.54
CA ALA A 431 -0.61 20.41 7.06
C ALA A 431 -0.13 21.36 8.18
N VAL A 432 0.89 22.18 7.92
CA VAL A 432 1.40 23.16 8.89
C VAL A 432 1.37 24.56 8.30
N ASP A 433 0.66 25.47 8.97
CA ASP A 433 0.61 26.87 8.60
C ASP A 433 1.97 27.55 8.85
N VAL A 434 2.51 28.25 7.86
CA VAL A 434 3.76 29.04 7.93
C VAL A 434 3.55 30.55 8.14
N ASN A 435 2.29 31.01 8.19
CA ASN A 435 1.95 32.41 8.44
C ASN A 435 2.63 32.94 9.71
N GLY A 436 3.24 34.13 9.61
CA GLY A 436 3.92 34.81 10.70
C GLY A 436 5.25 34.16 11.16
N VAL A 437 5.81 33.21 10.41
CA VAL A 437 7.10 32.58 10.75
C VAL A 437 8.28 33.44 10.30
N ALA A 438 8.93 34.10 11.26
CA ALA A 438 10.01 35.07 10.98
C ALA A 438 11.41 34.47 10.70
N SER A 439 11.59 33.15 10.68
CA SER A 439 12.90 32.48 10.46
C SER A 439 12.77 30.96 10.35
N ALA A 440 13.76 30.29 9.75
CA ALA A 440 13.85 28.83 9.67
C ALA A 440 13.79 28.16 11.06
N ASP A 441 14.53 28.65 12.05
CA ASP A 441 14.49 28.19 13.45
C ASP A 441 13.08 28.24 14.08
N ARG A 442 12.22 29.16 13.62
CA ARG A 442 10.84 29.30 14.07
C ARG A 442 9.90 28.40 13.28
N LEU A 443 10.25 28.02 12.06
CA LEU A 443 9.58 26.98 11.28
C LEU A 443 9.85 25.61 11.89
N ASP A 444 11.12 25.23 12.08
CA ASP A 444 11.53 23.96 12.70
C ASP A 444 10.78 23.73 14.02
N ARG A 445 10.77 24.70 14.94
CA ARG A 445 10.03 24.59 16.22
C ARG A 445 8.52 24.44 16.04
N ARG A 446 7.94 25.00 14.98
CA ARG A 446 6.52 24.82 14.63
C ARG A 446 6.27 23.42 14.06
N LEU A 447 7.20 22.87 13.29
CA LEU A 447 7.15 21.49 12.80
C LEU A 447 7.29 20.50 13.96
N VAL A 448 8.28 20.68 14.84
CA VAL A 448 8.47 19.87 16.06
C VAL A 448 7.18 19.85 16.88
N LYS A 449 6.55 21.02 17.12
CA LYS A 449 5.25 21.07 17.82
C LYS A 449 4.15 20.30 17.06
N ALA A 450 4.06 20.45 15.74
CA ALA A 450 3.05 19.74 14.95
C ALA A 450 3.24 18.20 14.96
N LEU A 451 4.49 17.74 15.02
CA LEU A 451 4.84 16.31 15.16
C LEU A 451 4.48 15.79 16.56
N ASP A 452 4.77 16.57 17.62
CA ASP A 452 4.39 16.27 19.01
C ASP A 452 2.86 16.26 19.19
N ASP A 453 2.15 17.26 18.65
CA ASP A 453 0.68 17.36 18.68
C ASP A 453 0.02 16.17 17.97
N ALA A 454 0.61 15.70 16.86
CA ALA A 454 0.14 14.55 16.08
C ALA A 454 0.59 13.19 16.67
N GLN A 455 1.35 13.18 17.77
CA GLN A 455 1.90 11.98 18.42
C GLN A 455 2.78 11.11 17.50
N VAL A 456 3.57 11.76 16.64
CA VAL A 456 4.56 11.09 15.78
C VAL A 456 5.68 10.49 16.60
N SER A 457 6.10 9.27 16.27
CA SER A 457 7.24 8.57 16.86
C SER A 457 8.43 8.48 15.90
N GLU A 458 9.62 8.19 16.46
CA GLU A 458 10.87 7.94 15.71
C GLU A 458 10.78 6.77 14.71
N ARG A 459 9.69 5.99 14.72
CA ARG A 459 9.42 4.89 13.78
C ARG A 459 8.64 5.34 12.54
N ASP A 460 7.99 6.50 12.59
CA ASP A 460 6.94 6.85 11.65
C ASP A 460 7.46 7.53 10.38
N LEU A 461 6.57 7.57 9.39
CA LEU A 461 6.78 8.16 8.08
C LEU A 461 5.92 9.42 7.98
N VAL A 462 6.51 10.59 7.76
CA VAL A 462 5.76 11.86 7.77
C VAL A 462 5.99 12.65 6.50
N THR A 463 4.91 13.01 5.81
CA THR A 463 4.88 14.15 4.91
C THR A 463 4.38 15.37 5.68
N VAL A 464 5.12 16.48 5.63
CA VAL A 464 4.70 17.76 6.21
C VAL A 464 4.49 18.75 5.07
N ARG A 465 3.22 19.03 4.75
CA ARG A 465 2.81 20.01 3.73
C ARG A 465 2.75 21.39 4.37
N LEU A 466 3.64 22.28 3.96
CA LEU A 466 3.64 23.65 4.42
C LEU A 466 2.62 24.48 3.62
N VAL A 467 1.78 25.23 4.33
CA VAL A 467 0.69 26.03 3.74
C VAL A 467 0.74 27.46 4.24
N GLY A 468 0.39 28.44 3.40
CA GLY A 468 0.34 29.87 3.79
C GLY A 468 1.51 30.70 3.30
N ARG A 469 1.76 31.86 3.94
CA ARG A 469 2.73 32.86 3.48
C ARG A 469 3.98 32.94 4.36
N LEU A 470 5.16 32.79 3.75
CA LEU A 470 6.46 33.05 4.40
C LEU A 470 6.93 34.50 4.17
N PRO A 471 7.34 35.22 5.23
CA PRO A 471 7.96 36.54 5.10
C PRO A 471 9.16 36.56 4.14
N ARG A 472 9.29 37.63 3.36
CA ARG A 472 10.31 37.78 2.32
C ARG A 472 11.72 37.62 2.91
N GLY A 473 12.55 36.79 2.26
CA GLY A 473 13.90 36.47 2.73
C GLY A 473 13.99 35.31 3.74
N VAL A 474 12.88 34.81 4.30
CA VAL A 474 12.87 33.57 5.09
C VAL A 474 13.00 32.38 4.16
N ARG A 475 14.25 31.95 3.90
CA ARG A 475 14.53 30.73 3.13
C ARG A 475 14.48 29.50 4.03
N TYR A 476 13.84 28.45 3.54
CA TYR A 476 13.73 27.16 4.23
C TYR A 476 13.99 26.04 3.22
N GLY A 477 15.26 25.65 3.08
CA GLY A 477 15.71 24.66 2.08
C GLY A 477 15.73 23.21 2.56
N ALA A 478 15.71 22.98 3.87
CA ALA A 478 15.61 21.66 4.50
C ALA A 478 15.18 21.79 5.97
N PRO A 479 14.49 20.79 6.54
CA PRO A 479 14.25 20.70 7.98
C PRO A 479 15.54 20.49 8.77
N GLY A 480 15.63 21.10 9.95
CA GLY A 480 16.78 20.96 10.84
C GLY A 480 16.90 19.55 11.47
N PRO A 481 18.05 19.23 12.08
CA PRO A 481 18.30 17.91 12.69
C PRO A 481 17.30 17.53 13.79
N GLU A 482 16.73 18.51 14.50
CA GLU A 482 15.69 18.27 15.52
C GLU A 482 14.41 17.69 14.91
N VAL A 483 13.96 18.26 13.78
CA VAL A 483 12.79 17.78 13.02
C VAL A 483 13.08 16.42 12.40
N LEU A 484 14.24 16.27 11.75
CA LEU A 484 14.67 15.01 11.12
C LEU A 484 14.85 13.86 12.11
N GLY A 485 15.10 14.16 13.39
CA GLY A 485 15.24 13.18 14.46
C GLY A 485 13.91 12.68 15.04
N ARG A 486 12.77 13.35 14.80
CA ARG A 486 11.48 12.96 15.41
C ARG A 486 10.77 11.79 14.73
N ALA A 487 11.19 11.39 13.53
CA ALA A 487 10.54 10.36 12.72
C ALA A 487 11.56 9.56 11.89
N TYR A 488 11.18 8.37 11.42
CA TYR A 488 12.05 7.54 10.58
C TYR A 488 12.28 8.16 9.20
N HIS A 489 11.32 8.91 8.67
CA HIS A 489 11.56 9.79 7.53
C HIS A 489 10.59 10.97 7.55
N VAL A 490 11.12 12.19 7.37
CA VAL A 490 10.35 13.42 7.19
C VAL A 490 10.58 13.94 5.78
N ARG A 491 9.51 14.00 4.98
CA ARG A 491 9.45 14.70 3.70
C ARG A 491 8.74 16.04 3.92
N VAL A 492 9.30 17.15 3.45
CA VAL A 492 8.62 18.46 3.50
C VAL A 492 8.20 18.88 2.09
N ASP A 493 6.95 19.30 1.94
CA ASP A 493 6.38 19.79 0.69
C ASP A 493 6.08 21.29 0.82
N LEU A 494 6.66 22.09 -0.10
CA LEU A 494 6.50 23.55 -0.15
C LEU A 494 5.50 24.03 -1.21
N ARG A 495 4.86 23.13 -1.98
CA ARG A 495 3.98 23.51 -3.12
C ARG A 495 2.79 24.41 -2.76
N ALA A 496 2.40 24.46 -1.48
CA ALA A 496 1.33 25.30 -0.96
C ALA A 496 1.83 26.49 -0.12
N VAL A 497 3.15 26.73 -0.08
CA VAL A 497 3.77 27.96 0.45
C VAL A 497 3.82 29.01 -0.65
N ARG A 498 3.61 30.27 -0.27
CA ARG A 498 3.87 31.46 -1.10
C ARG A 498 4.72 32.46 -0.33
N PRO A 499 5.46 33.36 -1.00
CA PRO A 499 6.08 34.48 -0.31
C PRO A 499 5.04 35.54 0.08
N ASP A 500 5.33 36.26 1.16
CA ASP A 500 4.45 37.29 1.73
C ASP A 500 4.57 38.62 0.99
N TYR A 501 4.08 38.62 -0.25
CA TYR A 501 3.86 39.82 -1.03
C TYR A 501 2.45 40.36 -0.79
N ASP A 502 2.40 41.61 -0.35
CA ASP A 502 1.23 42.45 -0.56
C ASP A 502 1.10 42.70 -2.06
N LEU A 503 -0.05 42.36 -2.62
CA LEU A 503 -0.35 42.45 -4.05
C LEU A 503 -1.36 43.56 -4.36
N ASP A 504 -2.02 44.13 -3.34
CA ASP A 504 -3.07 45.14 -3.54
C ASP A 504 -2.54 46.48 -4.09
N PRO A 505 -1.31 46.95 -3.78
CA PRO A 505 -0.68 48.06 -4.48
C PRO A 505 -0.56 47.83 -5.99
N TYR A 506 -0.17 46.62 -6.43
CA TYR A 506 -0.07 46.28 -7.86
C TYR A 506 -1.44 46.12 -8.52
N ARG A 507 -2.52 45.96 -7.75
CA ARG A 507 -3.92 45.95 -8.24
C ARG A 507 -4.56 47.32 -8.27
N SER A 508 -4.20 48.22 -7.35
CA SER A 508 -4.85 49.53 -7.16
C SER A 508 -4.10 50.72 -7.77
N ALA A 509 -2.76 50.71 -7.78
CA ALA A 509 -1.96 51.86 -8.25
C ALA A 509 -1.69 51.84 -9.75
N GLU A 510 -1.48 53.03 -10.34
CA GLU A 510 -0.91 53.18 -11.67
C GLU A 510 0.50 52.58 -11.74
N PRO A 511 0.82 51.68 -12.69
CA PRO A 511 2.10 51.00 -12.71
C PRO A 511 3.22 51.88 -13.27
N ARG A 512 4.09 52.40 -12.38
CA ARG A 512 5.12 53.41 -12.70
C ARG A 512 6.48 52.79 -12.99
N THR A 513 6.87 51.75 -12.27
CA THR A 513 8.13 51.01 -12.43
C THR A 513 7.98 49.78 -13.34
N THR A 514 9.10 49.17 -13.72
CA THR A 514 9.12 47.88 -14.44
C THR A 514 8.51 46.76 -13.58
N GLU A 515 8.73 46.80 -12.26
CA GLU A 515 8.15 45.83 -11.31
C GLU A 515 6.63 45.95 -11.27
N ASP A 516 6.09 47.17 -11.16
CA ASP A 516 4.62 47.38 -11.12
C ASP A 516 3.97 46.89 -12.42
N LYS A 517 4.60 47.15 -13.57
CA LYS A 517 4.11 46.72 -14.90
C LYS A 517 4.15 45.20 -15.05
N PHE A 518 5.21 44.55 -14.56
CA PHE A 518 5.34 43.10 -14.53
C PHE A 518 4.26 42.47 -13.63
N ALA A 519 4.12 42.95 -12.40
CA ALA A 519 3.16 42.44 -11.43
C ALA A 519 1.71 42.63 -11.93
N ARG A 520 1.38 43.83 -12.44
CA ARG A 520 0.09 44.15 -13.05
C ARG A 520 -0.27 43.15 -14.16
N ALA A 521 0.61 42.93 -15.13
CA ALA A 521 0.34 42.06 -16.27
C ALA A 521 0.14 40.59 -15.88
N LEU A 522 0.87 40.08 -14.88
CA LEU A 522 0.67 38.71 -14.40
C LEU A 522 -0.55 38.57 -13.48
N LEU A 523 -0.91 39.60 -12.72
CA LEU A 523 -2.17 39.62 -11.94
C LEU A 523 -3.40 39.64 -12.87
N GLU A 524 -3.38 40.46 -13.93
CA GLU A 524 -4.42 40.49 -14.96
C GLU A 524 -4.55 39.14 -15.69
N ARG A 525 -3.41 38.51 -16.04
CA ARG A 525 -3.41 37.16 -16.62
C ARG A 525 -3.93 36.11 -15.62
N LEU A 526 -3.56 36.21 -14.34
CA LEU A 526 -4.01 35.31 -13.29
C LEU A 526 -5.54 35.38 -13.11
N ASP A 527 -6.11 36.58 -13.15
CA ASP A 527 -7.56 36.80 -13.00
C ASP A 527 -8.37 36.31 -14.22
N GLN A 528 -7.76 36.29 -15.41
CA GLN A 528 -8.37 35.77 -16.64
C GLN A 528 -8.21 34.25 -16.81
N GLU A 529 -7.21 33.64 -16.16
CA GLU A 529 -6.90 32.23 -16.31
C GLU A 529 -7.87 31.33 -15.52
N THR A 530 -8.44 30.35 -16.24
CA THR A 530 -9.44 29.41 -15.70
C THR A 530 -8.92 27.98 -15.60
N ASP A 531 -7.85 27.62 -16.30
CA ASP A 531 -7.18 26.33 -16.08
C ASP A 531 -6.36 26.33 -14.77
N PRO A 532 -6.58 25.39 -13.83
CA PRO A 532 -5.85 25.37 -12.56
C PRO A 532 -4.33 25.23 -12.69
N GLN A 533 -3.82 24.53 -13.72
CA GLN A 533 -2.38 24.32 -13.89
C GLN A 533 -1.69 25.57 -14.45
N GLN A 534 -2.27 26.19 -15.48
CA GLN A 534 -1.80 27.48 -15.99
C GLN A 534 -1.92 28.58 -14.93
N ARG A 535 -3.01 28.60 -14.15
CA ARG A 535 -3.19 29.55 -13.05
C ARG A 535 -2.09 29.41 -11.99
N ALA A 536 -1.74 28.18 -11.59
CA ALA A 536 -0.63 27.93 -10.67
C ALA A 536 0.75 28.31 -11.25
N LEU A 537 0.96 28.10 -12.55
CA LEU A 537 2.18 28.50 -13.25
C LEU A 537 2.33 30.03 -13.32
N VAL A 538 1.24 30.76 -13.63
CA VAL A 538 1.21 32.23 -13.65
C VAL A 538 1.43 32.80 -12.25
N GLU A 539 0.84 32.19 -11.21
CA GLU A 539 1.09 32.57 -9.82
C GLU A 539 2.57 32.39 -9.43
N SER A 540 3.17 31.25 -9.78
CA SER A 540 4.59 30.98 -9.50
C SER A 540 5.52 31.95 -10.23
N ALA A 541 5.21 32.27 -11.49
CA ALA A 541 5.96 33.26 -12.27
C ALA A 541 5.88 34.68 -11.68
N LEU A 542 4.71 35.09 -11.15
CA LEU A 542 4.54 36.37 -10.46
C LEU A 542 5.47 36.46 -9.24
N TYR A 543 5.46 35.45 -8.38
CA TYR A 543 6.27 35.46 -7.17
C TYR A 543 7.77 35.37 -7.46
N TYR A 544 8.22 34.49 -8.36
CA TYR A 544 9.64 34.41 -8.72
C TYR A 544 10.16 35.69 -9.40
N GLY A 545 9.34 36.40 -10.18
CA GLY A 545 9.73 37.70 -10.73
C GLY A 545 9.77 38.82 -9.69
N LEU A 546 8.85 38.81 -8.72
CA LEU A 546 8.87 39.74 -7.58
C LEU A 546 10.06 39.47 -6.63
N ASP A 547 10.49 38.22 -6.47
CA ASP A 547 11.74 37.85 -5.81
C ASP A 547 12.95 38.38 -6.62
N ALA A 548 12.94 38.25 -7.95
CA ALA A 548 13.99 38.80 -8.82
C ALA A 548 14.16 40.32 -8.66
N PHE A 549 13.06 41.09 -8.66
CA PHE A 549 13.12 42.56 -8.50
C PHE A 549 13.59 42.99 -7.11
N ARG A 550 13.15 42.30 -6.04
CA ARG A 550 13.40 42.73 -4.65
C ARG A 550 14.65 42.13 -4.02
N LEU A 551 14.95 40.87 -4.29
CA LEU A 551 16.08 40.13 -3.72
C LEU A 551 17.29 40.08 -4.65
N ARG A 552 17.12 40.37 -5.95
CA ARG A 552 18.14 40.26 -7.02
C ARG A 552 18.68 38.85 -7.24
N GLU A 553 17.95 37.85 -6.75
CA GLU A 553 18.29 36.43 -6.81
C GLU A 553 16.98 35.66 -6.97
N VAL A 554 16.96 34.66 -7.84
CA VAL A 554 15.82 33.74 -8.01
C VAL A 554 16.32 32.34 -7.68
N VAL A 555 15.71 31.74 -6.66
CA VAL A 555 16.01 30.37 -6.22
C VAL A 555 14.69 29.60 -6.25
N PRO A 556 14.63 28.39 -6.86
CA PRO A 556 13.47 27.52 -6.75
C PRO A 556 13.15 27.24 -5.27
N ALA A 557 11.96 27.64 -4.84
CA ALA A 557 11.58 27.67 -3.42
C ALA A 557 10.11 27.28 -3.16
N TYR A 558 9.29 27.19 -4.21
CA TYR A 558 7.86 26.89 -4.14
C TYR A 558 7.48 25.58 -4.88
N GLU A 559 8.51 24.86 -5.38
CA GLU A 559 8.41 23.48 -5.87
C GLU A 559 8.57 22.48 -4.71
N GLU A 560 8.50 21.16 -4.95
CA GLU A 560 8.86 20.18 -3.92
C GLU A 560 10.34 20.38 -3.51
N LEU A 561 10.62 20.39 -2.21
CA LEU A 561 11.96 20.08 -1.71
C LEU A 561 12.19 18.57 -1.90
N SER A 562 12.57 18.22 -3.12
CA SER A 562 12.91 16.86 -3.50
C SER A 562 14.16 16.40 -2.74
N GLN A 563 13.94 15.72 -1.61
CA GLN A 563 14.92 14.75 -1.06
C GLN A 563 14.99 13.49 -1.95
N SER A 564 15.06 13.70 -3.26
CA SER A 564 15.34 12.71 -4.28
C SER A 564 16.82 12.88 -4.65
N PRO A 565 17.65 11.83 -4.53
CA PRO A 565 18.91 11.79 -5.25
C PRO A 565 18.65 11.97 -6.75
N GLU A 566 19.49 12.73 -7.44
CA GLU A 566 19.40 12.90 -8.89
C GLU A 566 19.58 11.57 -9.63
N GLY A 567 18.91 11.42 -10.78
CA GLY A 567 19.28 10.45 -11.82
C GLY A 567 18.86 8.99 -11.60
N ALA A 568 17.84 8.57 -12.36
CA ALA A 568 17.58 7.16 -12.69
C ALA A 568 18.28 6.79 -14.02
N PRO A 569 18.36 5.50 -14.42
CA PRO A 569 17.96 4.28 -13.72
C PRO A 569 19.11 3.44 -13.14
#